data_AF-F4S931-F1
#
_entry.id   AF-F4S931-F1
#
_cell.length_a   1.000
_cell.length_b   1.000
_cell.length_c   1.000
_cell.angle_alpha   90.00
_cell.angle_beta   90.00
_cell.angle_gamma   90.00
#
_symmetry.space_group_name_H-M   'P 1'
#
loop_
_entity.id
_entity.type
_entity.pdbx_description
1 polymer ?
#
loop_
_entity_poly.entity_id
_entity_poly.type
_entity_poly.pdbx_seq_one_letter_code
_entity_poly.pdbx_strand_id
1 'polypeptide(L)' 'MLPEAVAIVCSPKQHPAVGVFRLTDPPGLQTIVNCKQLGSFHPHPDGVPLYTDADGHLLMSRQLTVKLVDLRA' A
#
# COMPACT_ATOMS: atom_id res chain seq x y z
N MET A 1 -11.75 0.80 8.41
CA MET A 1 -10.69 1.04 7.41
C MET A 1 -11.26 2.00 6.38
N LEU A 2 -10.51 3.00 5.93
CA LEU A 2 -10.94 3.89 4.86
C LEU A 2 -10.78 3.15 3.52
N PRO A 3 -11.85 2.89 2.74
CA PRO A 3 -11.77 2.14 1.47
C PRO A 3 -10.80 2.74 0.44
N GLU A 4 -10.61 4.05 0.48
CA GLU A 4 -9.77 4.84 -0.42
C GLU A 4 -8.32 4.98 0.06
N ALA A 5 -7.95 4.32 1.16
CA ALA A 5 -6.59 4.37 1.67
C ALA A 5 -5.60 3.73 0.68
N VAL A 6 -4.48 4.41 0.44
CA VAL A 6 -3.39 3.94 -0.43
C VAL A 6 -2.06 3.88 0.30
N ALA A 7 -1.21 2.95 -0.13
CA ALA A 7 0.18 2.83 0.28
C ALA A 7 1.09 3.25 -0.88
N ILE A 8 1.86 4.32 -0.69
CA ILE A 8 2.86 4.78 -1.65
C ILE A 8 4.21 4.16 -1.27
N VAL A 9 4.81 3.43 -2.20
CA VAL A 9 6.13 2.80 -2.03
C VAL A 9 7.14 3.48 -2.94
N CYS A 10 8.23 3.97 -2.34
CA CYS A 10 9.35 4.55 -3.06
C CYS A 10 10.52 3.55 -3.11
N SER A 11 10.92 3.14 -4.31
CA SER A 11 12.07 2.28 -4.58
C SER A 11 13.06 2.97 -5.53
N PRO A 12 13.93 3.87 -5.02
CA PRO A 12 14.76 4.74 -5.86
C PRO A 12 15.75 4.01 -6.79
N LYS A 13 16.04 2.74 -6.51
CA LYS A 13 16.96 1.90 -7.30
C LYS A 13 16.26 1.15 -8.45
N GLN A 14 14.93 1.21 -8.53
CA GLN A 14 14.14 0.44 -9.49
C GLN A 14 13.43 1.37 -10.48
N HIS A 15 12.98 0.80 -11.61
CA HIS A 15 12.09 1.48 -12.56
C HIS A 15 10.80 0.64 -12.72
N PRO A 16 9.62 1.20 -12.41
CA PRO A 16 9.38 2.55 -11.89
C PRO A 16 9.87 2.74 -10.44
N ALA A 17 10.25 3.97 -10.10
CA ALA A 17 10.76 4.29 -8.76
C ALA A 17 9.67 4.47 -7.71
N VAL A 18 8.40 4.61 -8.12
CA VAL A 18 7.25 4.82 -7.24
C VAL A 18 6.12 3.90 -7.70
N GLY A 19 5.50 3.22 -6.74
CA GLY A 19 4.25 2.48 -6.92
C GLY A 19 3.21 2.90 -5.89
N VAL A 20 1.93 2.83 -6.26
CA VAL A 20 0.81 3.19 -5.38
C VAL A 20 -0.17 2.01 -5.32
N PHE A 21 -0.34 1.46 -4.13
CA PHE A 21 -1.02 0.18 -3.92
C PHE A 21 -2.17 0.30 -2.94
N ARG A 22 -3.08 -0.67 -3.01
CA ARG A 22 -4.13 -0.91 -2.01
C ARG A 22 -4.25 -2.41 -1.73
N LEU A 23 -4.79 -2.76 -0.58
CA LEU A 23 -5.24 -4.13 -0.36
C LEU A 23 -6.40 -4.45 -1.29
N THR A 24 -6.44 -5.68 -1.80
CA THR A 24 -7.64 -6.18 -2.45
C THR A 24 -8.71 -6.38 -1.40
N ASP A 25 -9.95 -6.13 -1.80
CA ASP A 25 -11.12 -6.28 -0.95
C ASP A 25 -12.12 -7.12 -1.76
N PRO A 26 -12.49 -8.34 -1.33
CA PRO A 26 -12.17 -8.95 -0.02
C PRO A 26 -10.78 -9.58 0.22
N PRO A 27 -10.14 -10.32 -0.71
CA PRO A 27 -9.23 -11.40 -0.32
C PRO A 27 -8.00 -10.92 0.47
N GLY A 28 -7.44 -9.76 0.14
CA GLY A 28 -6.31 -9.17 0.85
C GLY A 28 -6.69 -8.67 2.24
N LEU A 29 -7.71 -7.82 2.33
CA LEU A 29 -8.16 -7.25 3.59
C LEU A 29 -8.58 -8.34 4.59
N GLN A 30 -9.35 -9.33 4.12
CA GLN A 30 -9.77 -10.46 4.95
C GLN A 30 -8.58 -11.31 5.42
N THR A 31 -7.57 -11.51 4.58
CA THR A 31 -6.37 -12.28 4.95
C THR A 31 -5.56 -11.57 6.03
N ILE A 32 -5.28 -10.27 5.85
CA ILE A 32 -4.47 -9.49 6.80
C ILE A 32 -5.19 -9.31 8.14
N VAL A 33 -6.50 -9.03 8.14
CA VAL A 33 -7.28 -8.85 9.37
C VAL A 33 -7.36 -10.13 10.19
N ASN A 34 -7.42 -11.29 9.55
CA ASN A 34 -7.50 -12.59 10.23
C ASN A 34 -6.14 -13.22 10.56
N CYS A 35 -5.04 -12.61 10.12
CA CYS A 35 -3.70 -13.13 10.38
C CYS A 35 -3.34 -12.98 11.87
N LYS A 36 -2.81 -14.06 12.47
CA LYS A 36 -2.42 -14.12 13.89
C LYS A 36 -0.94 -14.45 14.11
N GLN A 37 -0.14 -14.42 13.03
CA GLN A 37 1.30 -14.69 13.13
C GLN A 37 1.98 -13.56 13.90
N LEU A 38 2.75 -13.90 14.94
CA LEU A 38 3.33 -12.94 15.89
C LEU A 38 4.74 -12.46 15.50
N GLY A 39 5.30 -12.98 14.40
CA GLY A 39 6.59 -12.53 13.86
C GLY A 39 6.44 -11.29 13.00
N SER A 40 7.40 -10.37 13.10
CA SER A 40 7.46 -9.15 12.26
C SER A 40 7.51 -9.46 10.76
N PHE A 41 8.08 -10.62 10.41
CA PHE A 41 8.15 -11.11 9.04
C PHE A 41 7.61 -12.54 8.98
N HIS A 42 6.65 -12.76 8.11
CA HIS A 42 6.13 -14.08 7.80
C HIS A 42 5.47 -14.05 6.40
N PRO A 43 5.46 -15.17 5.67
CA PRO A 43 4.74 -15.26 4.41
C PRO A 43 3.23 -15.35 4.65
N HIS A 44 2.46 -14.88 3.66
CA HIS A 44 1.03 -15.15 3.54
C HIS A 44 0.81 -16.19 2.43
N PRO A 45 -0.36 -16.87 2.39
CA PRO A 45 -0.60 -17.95 1.43
C PRO A 45 -0.37 -17.56 -0.03
N ASP A 46 0.39 -18.39 -0.75
CA ASP A 46 0.62 -18.21 -2.18
C ASP A 46 -0.70 -18.30 -2.96
N GLY A 47 -0.81 -17.49 -4.03
CA GLY A 47 -1.99 -17.46 -4.90
C GLY A 47 -3.16 -16.60 -4.41
N VAL A 48 -3.09 -16.01 -3.22
CA VAL A 48 -4.05 -14.98 -2.78
C VAL A 48 -3.53 -13.61 -3.23
N PRO A 49 -4.26 -12.89 -4.11
CA PRO A 49 -3.84 -11.55 -4.52
C PRO A 49 -4.07 -10.56 -3.37
N LEU A 50 -3.10 -10.38 -2.49
CA LEU A 50 -3.26 -9.55 -1.28
C LEU A 50 -3.38 -8.06 -1.56
N TYR A 51 -2.67 -7.59 -2.59
CA TYR A 51 -2.62 -6.20 -2.96
C TYR A 51 -2.68 -6.06 -4.48
N THR A 52 -3.04 -4.87 -4.92
CA THR A 52 -3.12 -4.47 -6.32
C THR A 52 -2.74 -2.99 -6.45
N ASP A 53 -2.44 -2.54 -7.66
CA ASP A 53 -2.37 -1.12 -7.97
C ASP A 53 -3.68 -0.42 -7.58
N ALA A 54 -3.55 0.78 -7.04
CA ALA A 54 -4.68 1.57 -6.54
C ALA A 54 -5.38 2.37 -7.65
N ASP A 55 -5.63 1.72 -8.79
CA ASP A 55 -6.23 2.36 -9.96
C ASP A 55 -7.69 2.80 -9.73
N GLY A 56 -8.12 3.84 -10.45
CA GLY A 56 -9.52 4.27 -10.52
C GLY A 56 -9.96 5.40 -9.55
N HIS A 57 -9.18 5.70 -8.51
CA HIS A 57 -9.46 6.83 -7.60
C HIS A 57 -8.23 7.70 -7.29
N LEU A 58 -7.17 7.54 -8.10
CA LEU A 58 -5.93 8.30 -7.98
C LEU A 58 -5.76 9.31 -9.09
N LEU A 59 -5.27 10.49 -8.71
CA LEU A 59 -4.76 11.51 -9.63
C LEU A 59 -3.34 11.87 -9.21
N MET A 60 -2.36 11.50 -10.03
CA MET A 60 -0.98 11.98 -9.86
C MET A 60 -0.78 13.23 -10.69
N SER A 61 -0.46 14.35 -10.03
CA SER A 61 -0.19 15.61 -10.71
C SER A 61 1.02 16.30 -10.12
N ARG A 62 1.89 16.81 -11.00
CA ARG A 62 3.05 17.64 -10.64
C ARG A 62 2.68 19.06 -10.25
N GLN A 63 1.42 19.45 -10.47
CA GLN A 63 0.90 20.79 -10.16
C GLN A 63 0.40 20.90 -8.72
N LEU A 64 0.26 19.77 -8.02
CA LEU A 64 -0.16 19.76 -6.63
C LEU A 64 1.03 20.07 -5.72
N THR A 65 0.83 20.99 -4.78
CA THR A 65 1.81 21.30 -3.73
C THR A 65 1.51 20.48 -2.50
N VAL A 66 2.54 19.87 -1.90
CA VAL A 66 2.42 19.09 -0.65
C VAL A 66 3.18 19.81 0.46
N LYS A 67 2.59 19.84 1.66
CA LYS A 67 3.27 20.32 2.87
C LYS A 67 3.83 19.13 3.63
N LEU A 68 5.16 19.08 3.79
CA LEU A 68 5.84 18.09 4.62
C LEU A 68 6.05 18.68 6.02
N VAL A 69 5.64 17.96 7.06
CA VAL A 69 5.88 18.32 8.46
C VAL A 69 6.64 17.17 9.11
N ASP A 70 7.83 17.45 9.61
CA ASP A 70 8.68 16.47 10.31
C ASP A 70 8.46 16.57 11.82
N LEU A 71 8.17 15.43 12.46
CA LEU A 71 7.84 15.33 13.88
C LEU A 71 8.90 14.53 14.69
N ARG A 72 10.06 14.23 14.09
CA ARG A 72 11.15 13.53 14.77
C ARG A 72 11.85 14.50 15.73
N ALA A 73 11.53 14.40 17.02
CA ALA A 73 12.25 15.07 18.12
C ALA A 73 13.31 14.13 18.71
#